data_AF-A0AAD5XMQ2-F1
#
_entry.id   AF-A0AAD5XMQ2-F1
#
_cell.length_a   1.000
_cell.length_b   1.000
_cell.length_c   1.000
_cell.angle_alpha   90.00
_cell.angle_beta   90.00
_cell.angle_gamma   90.00
#
_symmetry.space_group_name_H-M   'P 1'
#
loop_
_entity.id
_entity.type
_entity.pdbx_description
1 polymer ?
#
loop_
_entity_poly.entity_id
_entity_poly.type
_entity_poly.pdbx_seq_one_letter_code
_entity_poly.pdbx_strand_id
1 'polypeptide(L)'
;MEIVQTQTSIATLITDDELKLQNRKDELIPELELTQSAERDMSCIGAIEQRIEFIVPQTDDPATPCCTIRAVFLGSFWCICLSFANTVLAFRTNAFGIGANIAVILSYPIGLFLAAIIPKSMPILNPGSFSVKEHVLVFIMASCSGQPYGIDNVVAQAMPTLMNNSNITFGHALSFVLCENNEKA
;
A
#
# COMPACT_ATOMS: atom_id res chain seq x y z
N MET A 1 -66.52 38.96 -31.92
CA MET A 1 -65.65 37.76 -31.99
C MET A 1 -64.18 38.12 -31.75
N GLU A 2 -63.71 39.27 -32.23
CA GLU A 2 -62.33 39.76 -32.02
C GLU A 2 -61.89 39.95 -30.56
N ILE A 3 -62.72 40.51 -29.68
CA ILE A 3 -62.31 40.78 -28.28
C ILE A 3 -61.98 39.49 -27.53
N VAL A 4 -62.69 38.40 -27.81
CA VAL A 4 -62.41 37.08 -27.23
C VAL A 4 -61.10 36.51 -27.79
N GLN A 5 -60.81 36.70 -29.08
CA GLN A 5 -59.52 36.29 -29.67
C GLN A 5 -58.33 37.07 -29.11
N THR A 6 -58.49 38.37 -28.84
CA THR A 6 -57.41 39.20 -28.27
C THR A 6 -57.09 38.78 -26.83
N GLN A 7 -58.10 38.50 -26.01
CA GLN A 7 -57.90 38.02 -24.63
C GLN A 7 -57.26 36.62 -24.60
N THR A 8 -57.68 35.72 -25.48
CA THR A 8 -57.05 34.39 -25.63
C THR A 8 -55.59 34.50 -26.09
N SER A 9 -55.28 35.41 -27.01
CA SER A 9 -53.90 35.63 -27.49
C SER A 9 -52.98 36.13 -26.38
N ILE A 10 -53.43 37.08 -25.55
CA ILE A 10 -52.67 37.60 -24.42
C ILE A 10 -52.45 36.51 -23.35
N ALA A 11 -53.47 35.71 -23.04
CA ALA A 11 -53.36 34.62 -22.07
C ALA A 11 -52.35 33.54 -22.53
N THR A 12 -52.34 33.21 -23.83
CA THR A 12 -51.35 32.28 -24.39
C THR A 12 -49.94 32.84 -24.33
N LEU A 13 -49.75 34.12 -24.66
CA LEU A 13 -48.43 34.77 -24.59
C LEU A 13 -47.86 34.81 -23.17
N ILE A 14 -48.70 35.06 -22.15
CA ILE A 14 -48.28 35.05 -20.74
C ILE A 14 -47.89 33.62 -20.31
N THR A 15 -48.67 32.62 -20.74
CA THR A 15 -48.42 31.22 -20.41
C THR A 15 -47.13 30.72 -21.06
N ASP A 16 -46.86 31.11 -22.31
CA ASP A 16 -45.62 30.78 -23.03
C ASP A 16 -44.39 31.38 -22.35
N ASP A 17 -44.50 32.58 -21.78
CA ASP A 17 -43.38 33.25 -21.10
C ASP A 17 -43.08 32.61 -19.74
N GLU A 18 -44.11 32.26 -18.97
CA GLU A 18 -43.98 31.48 -17.72
C GLU A 18 -43.36 30.10 -18.00
N LEU A 19 -43.76 29.43 -19.09
CA LEU A 19 -43.24 28.12 -19.46
C LEU A 19 -41.77 28.19 -19.90
N LYS A 20 -41.36 29.27 -20.58
CA LYS A 20 -39.94 29.54 -20.89
C LYS A 20 -39.11 29.79 -19.63
N LEU A 21 -39.63 30.56 -18.68
CA LEU A 21 -38.96 30.82 -17.41
C LEU A 21 -38.84 29.55 -16.56
N GLN A 22 -39.85 28.70 -16.56
CA GLN A 22 -39.85 27.41 -15.89
C GLN A 22 -38.77 26.48 -16.49
N ASN A 23 -38.77 26.30 -17.82
CA ASN A 23 -37.76 25.49 -18.51
C ASN A 23 -36.33 25.99 -18.26
N ARG A 24 -36.13 27.31 -18.25
CA ARG A 24 -34.82 27.92 -17.95
C ARG A 24 -34.38 27.68 -16.50
N LYS A 25 -35.31 27.60 -15.54
CA LYS A 25 -34.99 27.23 -14.15
C LYS A 25 -34.61 25.76 -14.05
N ASP A 26 -35.36 24.88 -14.71
CA ASP A 26 -35.10 23.43 -14.71
C ASP A 26 -33.74 23.08 -15.36
N GLU A 27 -33.27 23.87 -16.31
CA GLU A 27 -31.91 23.77 -16.87
C GLU A 27 -30.82 24.32 -15.93
N LEU A 28 -31.11 25.39 -15.18
CA LEU A 28 -30.12 26.08 -14.33
C LEU A 28 -29.90 25.41 -12.96
N ILE A 29 -30.96 24.81 -12.38
CA ILE A 29 -30.90 24.09 -11.10
C ILE A 29 -29.80 23.00 -11.08
N PRO A 30 -29.72 22.08 -12.06
CA PRO A 30 -28.68 21.04 -12.06
C PRO A 30 -27.26 21.60 -12.25
N GLU A 31 -27.09 22.70 -12.98
CA GLU A 31 -25.77 23.36 -13.15
C GLU A 31 -25.29 24.02 -11.84
N LEU A 32 -26.22 24.65 -11.10
CA LEU A 32 -25.98 25.22 -9.77
C LEU A 32 -25.66 24.14 -8.72
N GLU A 33 -26.39 23.03 -8.72
CA GLU A 33 -26.13 21.90 -7.81
C GLU A 33 -24.76 21.26 -8.08
N LEU A 34 -24.37 21.12 -9.35
CA LEU A 34 -23.06 20.61 -9.75
C LEU A 34 -21.95 21.57 -9.30
N THR A 35 -22.11 22.87 -9.52
CA THR A 35 -21.16 23.89 -9.07
C THR A 35 -21.02 23.91 -7.54
N GLN A 36 -22.13 23.83 -6.81
CA GLN A 36 -22.12 23.71 -5.34
C GLN A 36 -21.50 22.41 -4.85
N SER A 37 -21.66 21.30 -5.58
CA SER A 37 -21.01 20.02 -5.23
C SER A 37 -19.50 20.09 -5.40
N ALA A 38 -19.02 20.69 -6.49
CA ALA A 38 -17.60 20.89 -6.73
C ALA A 38 -16.95 21.84 -5.69
N GLU A 39 -17.65 22.91 -5.30
CA GLU A 39 -17.18 23.82 -4.24
C GLU A 39 -17.14 23.14 -2.87
N ARG A 40 -18.13 22.31 -2.54
CA ARG A 40 -18.12 21.49 -1.32
C ARG A 40 -16.97 20.51 -1.31
N ASP A 41 -16.73 19.79 -2.42
CA ASP A 41 -15.64 18.83 -2.52
C ASP A 41 -14.27 19.52 -2.38
N MET A 42 -14.09 20.69 -3.00
CA MET A 42 -12.88 21.50 -2.86
C MET A 42 -12.67 21.97 -1.40
N SER A 43 -13.74 22.39 -0.73
CA SER A 43 -13.68 22.77 0.69
C SER A 43 -13.32 21.58 1.59
N CYS A 44 -13.90 20.41 1.34
CA CYS A 44 -13.58 19.17 2.05
C CYS A 44 -12.11 18.77 1.85
N ILE A 45 -11.58 18.88 0.63
CA ILE A 45 -10.17 18.59 0.33
C ILE A 45 -9.25 19.55 1.10
N GLY A 46 -9.52 20.86 1.06
CA GLY A 46 -8.71 21.84 1.79
C GLY A 46 -8.69 21.61 3.31
N ALA A 47 -9.83 21.20 3.89
CA ALA A 47 -9.90 20.84 5.30
C ALA A 47 -9.08 19.58 5.63
N ILE A 48 -9.02 18.60 4.71
CA ILE A 48 -8.19 17.40 4.84
C ILE A 48 -6.71 17.77 4.77
N GLU A 49 -6.31 18.60 3.82
CA GLU A 49 -4.92 19.06 3.65
C GLU A 49 -4.39 19.75 4.91
N GLN A 50 -5.16 20.69 5.48
CA GLN A 50 -4.80 21.37 6.73
C GLN A 50 -4.61 20.38 7.89
N ARG A 51 -5.42 19.32 7.94
CA ARG A 51 -5.31 18.29 8.97
C ARG A 51 -4.09 17.42 8.77
N ILE A 52 -3.75 17.09 7.53
CA ILE A 52 -2.55 16.32 7.18
C ILE A 52 -1.28 17.11 7.52
N GLU A 53 -1.24 18.40 7.18
CA GLU A 53 -0.09 19.27 7.45
C GLU A 53 0.24 19.37 8.94
N PHE A 54 -0.80 19.38 9.79
CA PHE A 54 -0.61 19.39 11.24
C PHE A 54 -0.10 18.04 11.80
N ILE A 55 -0.51 16.92 11.20
CA ILE A 55 -0.17 15.57 11.69
C ILE A 55 1.19 15.10 11.17
N VAL A 56 1.52 15.46 9.92
CA VAL A 56 2.71 14.97 9.22
C VAL A 56 3.79 16.05 9.22
N PRO A 57 4.98 15.78 9.79
CA PRO A 57 6.09 16.71 9.71
C PRO A 57 6.50 16.94 8.25
N GLN A 58 6.59 18.20 7.83
CA GLN A 58 6.93 18.59 6.45
C GLN A 58 8.43 18.53 6.14
N THR A 59 9.26 18.44 7.18
CA THR A 59 10.72 18.41 7.07
C THR A 59 11.29 17.14 7.72
N ASP A 60 12.25 16.52 7.03
CA ASP A 60 13.02 15.39 7.56
C ASP A 60 14.32 15.87 8.20
N ASP A 61 14.72 15.26 9.31
CA ASP A 61 16.02 15.51 9.95
C ASP A 61 17.09 14.54 9.40
N PRO A 62 18.12 15.03 8.68
CA PRO A 62 19.15 14.17 8.10
C PRO A 62 20.11 13.55 9.14
N ALA A 63 20.16 14.07 10.37
CA ALA A 63 21.02 13.53 11.42
C ALA A 63 20.47 12.25 12.07
N THR A 64 19.17 11.98 11.90
CA THR A 64 18.53 10.79 12.46
C THR A 64 19.10 9.50 11.82
N PRO A 65 19.57 8.53 12.63
CA PRO A 65 20.18 7.31 12.11
C PRO A 65 19.17 6.44 11.34
N CYS A 66 19.56 5.94 10.16
CA CYS A 66 18.71 5.09 9.32
C CYS A 66 19.18 3.62 9.25
N CYS A 67 20.49 3.38 9.09
CA CYS A 67 21.06 2.05 8.90
C CYS A 67 21.91 1.66 10.11
N THR A 68 21.24 1.14 11.15
CA THR A 68 21.91 0.63 12.34
C THR A 68 22.00 -0.89 12.33
N ILE A 69 22.97 -1.44 13.04
CA ILE A 69 23.19 -2.89 13.14
C ILE A 69 21.93 -3.60 13.66
N ARG A 70 21.24 -3.00 14.64
CA ARG A 70 19.98 -3.54 15.17
C ARG A 70 18.86 -3.59 14.12
N ALA A 71 18.74 -2.60 13.24
CA ALA A 71 17.72 -2.56 12.20
C ALA A 71 18.02 -3.62 11.12
N VAL A 72 19.29 -3.75 10.72
CA VAL A 72 19.75 -4.79 9.79
C VAL A 72 19.54 -6.19 10.36
N PHE A 73 19.84 -6.40 11.65
CA PHE A 73 19.60 -7.66 12.35
C PHE A 73 18.10 -8.00 12.37
N LEU A 74 17.25 -7.05 12.77
CA LEU A 74 15.80 -7.25 12.84
C LEU A 74 15.18 -7.48 11.45
N GLY A 75 15.62 -6.73 10.45
CA GLY A 75 15.20 -6.90 9.06
C GLY A 75 15.61 -8.26 8.49
N SER A 76 16.85 -8.70 8.75
CA SER A 76 17.34 -10.03 8.35
C SER A 76 16.54 -11.14 9.02
N PHE A 77 16.28 -11.02 10.31
CA PHE A 77 15.46 -11.97 11.06
C PHE A 77 14.06 -12.12 10.46
N TRP A 78 13.36 -11.01 10.23
CA TRP A 78 12.04 -11.05 9.62
C TRP A 78 12.07 -11.56 8.18
N CYS A 79 13.10 -11.21 7.41
CA CYS A 79 13.26 -11.71 6.04
C CYS A 79 13.37 -13.24 6.00
N ILE A 80 14.20 -13.83 6.87
CA ILE A 80 14.35 -15.28 6.99
C ILE A 80 13.03 -15.93 7.42
N CYS A 81 12.38 -15.39 8.46
CA CYS A 81 11.13 -15.94 8.98
C CYS A 81 10.00 -15.91 7.95
N LEU A 82 9.81 -14.79 7.25
CA LEU A 82 8.77 -14.66 6.24
C LEU A 82 9.08 -15.50 4.99
N SER A 83 10.32 -15.52 4.52
CA SER A 83 10.71 -16.36 3.37
C SER A 83 10.46 -17.85 3.67
N PHE A 84 10.83 -18.30 4.87
CA PHE A 84 10.54 -19.66 5.33
C PHE A 84 9.03 -19.94 5.38
N ALA A 85 8.26 -19.06 6.04
CA ALA A 85 6.82 -19.24 6.17
C ALA A 85 6.12 -19.24 4.80
N ASN A 86 6.46 -18.29 3.92
CA ASN A 86 5.91 -18.19 2.56
C ASN A 86 6.27 -19.42 1.70
N THR A 87 7.49 -19.93 1.81
CA THR A 87 7.91 -21.15 1.09
C THR A 87 7.13 -22.38 1.55
N VAL A 88 6.87 -22.54 2.85
CA VAL A 88 6.07 -23.66 3.36
C VAL A 88 4.60 -23.54 2.94
N LEU A 89 4.06 -22.33 2.94
CA LEU A 89 2.66 -22.08 2.60
C LEU A 89 2.38 -22.18 1.10
N ALA A 90 3.39 -22.00 0.25
CA ALA A 90 3.27 -22.15 -1.19
C ALA A 90 2.85 -23.56 -1.63
N PHE A 91 3.23 -24.60 -0.88
CA PHE A 91 2.86 -25.99 -1.19
C PHE A 91 1.43 -26.37 -0.75
N ARG A 92 0.67 -25.43 -0.19
CA ARG A 92 -0.74 -25.66 0.15
C ARG A 92 -1.59 -25.61 -1.11
N THR A 93 -2.66 -26.40 -1.13
CA THR A 93 -3.64 -26.41 -2.24
C THR A 93 -4.24 -25.03 -2.53
N ASN A 94 -4.44 -24.22 -1.49
CA ASN A 94 -4.79 -22.81 -1.63
C ASN A 94 -3.53 -21.98 -1.32
N ALA A 95 -3.00 -21.32 -2.35
CA ALA A 95 -1.83 -20.45 -2.19
C ALA A 95 -2.17 -19.31 -1.21
N PHE A 96 -1.38 -19.21 -0.14
CA PHE A 96 -1.53 -18.18 0.89
C PHE A 96 -0.16 -17.57 1.18
N GLY A 97 -0.05 -16.25 1.00
CA GLY A 97 1.18 -15.48 1.24
C GLY A 97 1.03 -14.55 2.44
N ILE A 98 2.04 -14.54 3.29
CA ILE A 98 2.17 -13.61 4.41
C ILE A 98 2.92 -12.37 3.94
N GLY A 99 2.30 -11.20 4.08
CA GLY A 99 2.91 -9.91 3.75
C GLY A 99 3.78 -9.33 4.86
N ALA A 100 4.61 -8.35 4.50
CA ALA A 100 5.54 -7.64 5.40
C ALA A 100 4.86 -6.84 6.52
N ASN A 101 3.53 -6.63 6.46
CA ASN A 101 2.77 -5.90 7.46
C ASN A 101 2.90 -6.53 8.86
N ILE A 102 2.94 -7.86 8.94
CA ILE A 102 3.09 -8.58 10.22
C ILE A 102 4.47 -8.28 10.83
N ALA A 103 5.50 -8.30 10.00
CA ALA A 103 6.86 -7.96 10.42
C ALA A 103 6.94 -6.52 10.93
N VAL A 104 6.24 -5.57 10.29
CA VAL A 104 6.22 -4.16 10.72
C VAL A 104 5.51 -3.94 12.06
N ILE A 105 4.38 -4.60 12.29
CA ILE A 105 3.62 -4.47 13.54
C ILE A 105 4.44 -5.01 14.71
N LEU A 106 5.12 -6.15 14.50
CA LEU A 106 5.92 -6.80 15.55
C LEU A 106 7.31 -6.18 15.71
N SER A 107 7.88 -5.58 14.66
CA SER A 107 9.21 -4.98 14.73
C SER A 107 9.25 -3.73 15.62
N TYR A 108 8.16 -2.99 15.76
CA TYR A 108 8.12 -1.80 16.61
C TYR A 108 8.36 -2.10 18.11
N PRO A 109 7.57 -2.98 18.77
CA PRO A 109 7.81 -3.31 20.18
C PRO A 109 9.16 -4.01 20.39
N ILE A 110 9.59 -4.87 19.45
CA ILE A 110 10.89 -5.56 19.54
C ILE A 110 12.05 -4.57 19.36
N GLY A 111 11.93 -3.61 18.44
CA GLY A 111 12.94 -2.57 18.22
C GLY A 111 13.11 -1.64 19.42
N LEU A 112 12.02 -1.33 20.12
CA LEU A 112 12.04 -0.59 21.38
C LEU A 112 12.68 -1.38 22.52
N PHE A 113 12.34 -2.67 22.63
CA PHE A 113 12.95 -3.59 23.59
C PHE A 113 14.46 -3.75 23.37
N LEU A 114 14.89 -3.89 22.12
CA LEU A 114 16.29 -4.00 21.75
C LEU A 114 17.06 -2.71 22.05
N ALA A 115 16.44 -1.54 21.85
CA ALA A 115 17.01 -0.25 22.24
C ALA A 115 17.21 -0.11 23.76
N ALA A 116 16.35 -0.75 24.56
CA ALA A 116 16.45 -0.76 26.02
C ALA A 116 17.51 -1.73 26.54
N ILE A 117 17.73 -2.86 25.87
CA ILE A 117 18.72 -3.88 26.27
C ILE A 117 20.15 -3.48 25.89
N ILE A 118 20.35 -2.93 24.70
CA ILE A 118 21.71 -2.63 24.22
C ILE A 118 22.28 -1.45 25.03
N PRO A 119 23.49 -1.57 25.62
CA PRO A 119 24.10 -0.51 26.41
C PRO A 119 24.29 0.78 25.58
N LYS A 120 23.86 1.92 26.14
CA LYS A 120 24.02 3.24 25.51
C LYS A 120 25.48 3.71 25.38
N SER A 121 26.42 2.98 25.99
CA SER A 121 27.86 3.27 25.94
C SER A 121 28.48 2.98 24.57
N MET A 122 27.79 2.25 23.68
CA MET A 122 28.24 1.96 22.31
C MET A 122 27.38 2.71 21.28
N PRO A 123 27.75 3.93 20.87
CA PRO A 123 26.95 4.72 19.93
C PRO A 123 26.84 4.08 18.53
N ILE A 124 27.77 3.20 18.16
CA ILE A 124 27.72 2.42 16.91
C ILE A 124 26.61 1.36 16.95
N LEU A 125 26.36 0.78 18.13
CA LEU A 125 25.41 -0.32 18.31
C LEU A 125 24.04 0.17 18.78
N ASN A 126 24.01 1.26 19.54
CA ASN A 126 22.81 1.92 20.03
C ASN A 126 22.98 3.45 19.97
N PRO A 127 22.74 4.06 18.80
CA PRO A 127 22.82 5.52 18.65
C PRO A 127 21.68 6.25 19.37
N GLY A 128 20.58 5.56 19.73
CA GLY A 128 19.44 6.16 20.40
C GLY A 128 18.15 5.33 20.31
N SER A 129 17.02 5.97 20.60
CA SER A 129 15.68 5.35 20.47
C SER A 129 15.43 4.80 19.06
N PHE A 130 14.51 3.84 18.93
CA PHE A 130 14.13 3.31 17.61
C PHE A 130 13.50 4.38 16.73
N SER A 131 14.19 4.74 15.65
CA SER A 131 13.78 5.80 14.73
C SER A 131 12.76 5.28 13.72
N VAL A 132 11.95 6.19 13.17
CA VAL A 132 11.02 5.87 12.08
C VAL A 132 11.78 5.35 10.85
N LYS A 133 12.99 5.86 10.59
CA LYS A 133 13.83 5.45 9.46
C LYS A 133 14.29 4.00 9.59
N GLU A 134 14.69 3.57 10.78
CA GLU A 134 15.06 2.18 11.04
C GLU A 134 13.85 1.25 10.95
N HIS A 135 12.68 1.70 11.39
CA HIS A 135 11.44 0.93 11.28
C HIS A 135 11.03 0.72 9.83
N VAL A 136 11.11 1.76 9.00
CA VAL A 136 10.88 1.68 7.55
C VAL A 136 11.93 0.81 6.88
N LEU A 137 13.20 0.88 7.29
CA LEU A 137 14.25 -0.01 6.74
C LEU A 137 13.92 -1.49 6.99
N VAL A 138 13.46 -1.83 8.21
CA VAL A 138 13.00 -3.20 8.52
C VAL A 138 11.83 -3.61 7.62
N PHE A 139 10.88 -2.70 7.36
CA PHE A 139 9.78 -2.97 6.43
C PHE A 139 10.28 -3.28 5.02
N ILE A 140 11.20 -2.48 4.49
CA ILE A 140 11.77 -2.69 3.14
C ILE A 140 12.43 -4.06 3.07
N MET A 141 13.28 -4.41 4.04
CA MET A 141 13.93 -5.72 4.09
C MET A 141 12.92 -6.87 4.17
N ALA A 142 11.87 -6.73 4.98
CA ALA A 142 10.80 -7.71 5.08
C ALA A 142 9.93 -7.76 3.81
N SER A 143 9.80 -6.68 3.06
CA SER A 143 9.03 -6.66 1.80
C SER A 143 9.69 -7.50 0.70
N CYS A 144 11.01 -7.65 0.76
CA CYS A 144 11.79 -8.48 -0.15
C CYS A 144 11.70 -9.99 0.17
N SER A 145 11.02 -10.40 1.24
CA SER A 145 10.95 -11.81 1.62
C SER A 145 9.90 -12.58 0.81
N GLY A 146 10.36 -13.27 -0.23
CA GLY A 146 9.53 -14.13 -1.09
C GLY A 146 9.93 -15.61 -1.02
N GLN A 147 9.13 -16.44 -1.67
CA GLN A 147 9.51 -17.80 -2.03
C GLN A 147 10.58 -17.74 -3.14
N PRO A 148 11.68 -18.51 -3.05
CA PRO A 148 12.66 -18.59 -4.13
C PRO A 148 12.04 -19.28 -5.35
N TYR A 149 12.19 -18.67 -6.52
CA TYR A 149 11.62 -19.18 -7.79
C TYR A 149 12.04 -20.63 -8.12
N GLY A 150 13.32 -20.97 -7.88
CA GLY A 150 13.84 -22.31 -8.19
C GLY A 150 13.23 -23.48 -7.39
N ILE A 151 12.42 -23.21 -6.37
CA ILE A 151 11.78 -24.25 -5.56
C ILE A 151 10.77 -25.05 -6.38
N ASP A 152 9.98 -24.40 -7.23
CA ASP A 152 8.96 -25.07 -8.04
C ASP A 152 9.61 -25.98 -9.10
N ASN A 153 10.76 -25.57 -9.64
CA ASN A 153 11.56 -26.37 -10.57
C ASN A 153 12.08 -27.66 -9.91
N VAL A 154 12.62 -27.57 -8.68
CA VAL A 154 13.08 -28.75 -7.93
C VAL A 154 11.91 -29.71 -7.65
N VAL A 155 10.75 -29.17 -7.30
CA VAL A 155 9.55 -29.99 -7.05
C VAL A 155 9.03 -30.64 -8.32
N ALA A 156 9.04 -29.94 -9.45
CA ALA A 156 8.68 -30.50 -10.75
C ALA A 156 9.61 -31.65 -11.18
N GLN A 157 10.91 -31.52 -10.87
CA GLN A 157 11.88 -32.59 -11.12
C GLN A 157 11.62 -33.83 -10.26
N ALA A 158 11.27 -33.64 -8.97
CA ALA A 158 11.02 -34.73 -8.03
C ALA A 158 9.66 -35.42 -8.24
N MET A 159 8.68 -34.73 -8.81
CA MET A 159 7.30 -35.22 -8.90
C MET A 159 7.17 -36.39 -9.89
N PRO A 160 6.53 -37.52 -9.48
CA PRO A 160 6.44 -38.72 -10.32
C PRO A 160 5.54 -38.56 -11.54
N THR A 161 4.58 -37.63 -11.50
CA THR A 161 3.71 -37.29 -12.64
C THR A 161 4.38 -36.38 -13.67
N LEU A 162 5.51 -35.76 -13.33
CA LEU A 162 6.24 -34.85 -14.20
C LEU A 162 7.53 -35.51 -14.67
N MET A 163 8.66 -35.27 -14.01
CA MET A 163 9.97 -35.75 -14.47
C MET A 163 10.45 -37.02 -13.75
N ASN A 164 9.84 -37.39 -12.63
CA ASN A 164 10.13 -38.59 -11.85
C ASN A 164 11.64 -38.84 -11.61
N ASN A 165 12.39 -37.77 -11.29
CA ASN A 165 13.82 -37.88 -11.03
C ASN A 165 14.06 -38.22 -9.55
N SER A 166 14.48 -39.46 -9.28
CA SER A 166 14.75 -39.96 -7.93
C SER A 166 16.17 -39.66 -7.41
N ASN A 167 17.07 -39.10 -8.23
CA ASN A 167 18.47 -38.81 -7.86
C ASN A 167 18.68 -37.38 -7.31
N ILE A 168 17.62 -36.71 -6.86
CA ILE A 168 17.72 -35.34 -6.36
C ILE A 168 18.15 -35.36 -4.88
N THR A 169 19.43 -35.13 -4.65
CA THR A 169 19.98 -34.91 -3.30
C THR A 169 19.75 -33.45 -2.87
N PHE A 170 19.69 -33.19 -1.56
CA PHE A 170 19.60 -31.84 -0.99
C PHE A 170 20.64 -30.87 -1.59
N GLY A 171 21.90 -31.31 -1.75
CA GLY A 171 22.95 -30.49 -2.35
C GLY A 171 22.68 -30.10 -3.81
N HIS A 172 22.08 -31.01 -4.59
CA HIS A 172 21.69 -30.72 -5.97
C HIS A 172 20.56 -29.68 -6.03
N ALA A 173 19.53 -29.83 -5.18
CA ALA A 173 18.46 -28.86 -5.05
C ALA A 173 18.97 -27.48 -4.60
N LEU A 174 19.86 -27.44 -3.61
CA LEU A 174 20.45 -26.19 -3.12
C LEU A 174 21.30 -25.50 -4.19
N SER A 175 22.20 -26.25 -4.86
CA SER A 175 23.01 -25.70 -5.95
C SER A 175 22.16 -25.19 -7.11
N PHE A 176 21.10 -25.91 -7.47
CA PHE A 176 20.18 -25.51 -8.52
C PHE A 176 19.47 -24.19 -8.18
N VAL A 177 18.88 -24.09 -6.98
CA VAL A 177 18.20 -22.88 -6.50
C VAL A 177 19.16 -21.68 -6.40
N LEU A 178 20.40 -21.90 -5.94
CA LEU A 178 21.40 -20.83 -5.86
C LEU A 178 21.90 -20.38 -7.25
N CYS A 179 22.03 -21.30 -8.21
CA CYS A 179 22.44 -20.98 -9.57
C CYS A 179 21.38 -20.15 -10.30
N GLU A 180 20.11 -20.55 -10.22
CA GLU A 180 19.01 -19.91 -10.96
C GLU A 180 18.71 -18.48 -10.49
N ASN A 181 18.97 -18.17 -9.22
CA ASN A 181 18.82 -16.81 -8.71
C ASN A 181 19.92 -15.84 -9.21
N ASN A 182 21.05 -16.34 -9.72
CA ASN A 182 22.15 -15.51 -10.23
C ASN A 182 22.01 -15.17 -11.72
N GLU A 183 21.13 -15.84 -12.47
CA GLU A 183 20.99 -15.61 -13.92
C GLU A 183 20.11 -14.40 -14.26
N LYS A 184 19.40 -13.84 -13.27
CA LYS A 184 18.48 -12.70 -13.45
C LYS A 184 18.93 -11.40 -12.79
N ALA A 185 20.17 -11.32 -12.30
CA ALA A 185 20.75 -10.13 -11.68
C ALA A 185 21.74 -9.41 -12.61
#